data_AF-A0A654CW19-F1
#
_entry.id   AF-A0A654CW19-F1
#
_cell.length_a   1.000
_cell.length_b   1.000
_cell.length_c   1.000
_cell.angle_alpha   90.00
_cell.angle_beta   90.00
_cell.angle_gamma   90.00
#
_symmetry.space_group_name_H-M   'P 1'
#
loop_
_entity.id
_entity.type
_entity.pdbx_description
1 polymer ?
#
loop_
_entity_poly.entity_id
_entity_poly.type
_entity_poly.pdbx_seq_one_letter_code
_entity_poly.pdbx_strand_id
1 'polypeptide(L)'
;MTANCYRRVLLPILVLGFLCDGQAMSRHHDGEARVWIRNGTLCIGAGETYEVSGFFSRKAHIDQNQVELYAIQVNRPSTQVWEASTPPGTLSSNLQLQSDTCIEYGQPIASYENQVPPQKLKPDIYEVLLQAGDQKNRRAWFYKRFCLIGEADNWSVRDAVRIENTHEWRCKLLPTP
;
A
#
# COMPACT_ATOMS: atom_id res chain seq x y z
N MET A 1 15.05 16.99 -69.83
CA MET A 1 15.75 15.69 -69.89
C MET A 1 16.17 15.30 -68.48
N THR A 2 16.06 14.00 -68.22
CA THR A 2 16.62 13.21 -67.11
C THR A 2 16.11 13.47 -65.69
N ALA A 3 15.23 12.54 -65.29
CA ALA A 3 14.87 12.17 -63.94
C ALA A 3 16.09 11.85 -63.07
N ASN A 4 15.99 12.09 -61.76
CA ASN A 4 16.77 11.32 -60.80
C ASN A 4 15.93 10.88 -59.60
N CYS A 5 15.80 9.57 -59.58
CA CYS A 5 15.23 8.67 -58.60
C CYS A 5 15.89 8.89 -57.22
N TYR A 6 15.12 9.27 -56.21
CA TYR A 6 15.53 9.05 -54.82
C TYR A 6 14.55 8.09 -54.15
N ARG A 7 15.03 6.84 -54.16
CA ARG A 7 14.55 5.65 -53.47
C ARG A 7 14.33 6.00 -51.99
N ARG A 8 13.06 6.14 -51.58
CA ARG A 8 12.71 6.32 -50.16
C ARG A 8 13.12 5.05 -49.41
N VAL A 9 14.07 5.22 -48.51
CA VAL A 9 14.51 4.24 -47.52
C VAL A 9 13.32 3.93 -46.60
N LEU A 10 12.77 2.73 -46.72
CA LEU A 10 11.89 2.16 -45.70
C LEU A 10 12.78 1.72 -44.53
N LEU A 11 12.93 2.58 -43.53
CA LEU A 11 13.45 2.19 -42.22
C LEU A 11 12.36 1.39 -41.48
N PRO A 12 12.66 0.20 -40.95
CA PRO A 12 11.73 -0.50 -40.10
C PRO A 12 11.65 0.24 -38.76
N ILE A 13 10.46 0.70 -38.41
CA ILE A 13 10.16 1.18 -37.06
C ILE A 13 10.25 -0.05 -36.14
N LEU A 14 11.40 -0.20 -35.49
CA LEU A 14 11.60 -1.11 -34.37
C LEU A 14 10.73 -0.57 -33.23
N VAL A 15 9.49 -1.07 -33.15
CA VAL A 15 8.65 -0.88 -31.96
C VAL A 15 9.32 -1.68 -30.85
N LEU A 16 10.19 -1.00 -30.10
CA LEU A 16 10.64 -1.46 -28.81
C LEU A 16 9.42 -1.44 -27.89
N GLY A 17 8.65 -2.53 -27.92
CA GLY A 17 7.70 -2.84 -26.86
C GLY A 17 8.51 -3.01 -25.59
N PHE A 18 8.58 -1.94 -24.78
CA PHE A 18 8.91 -2.06 -23.38
C PHE A 18 7.75 -2.81 -22.71
N LEU A 19 7.74 -4.13 -22.89
CA LEU A 19 7.14 -5.05 -21.94
C LEU A 19 8.04 -5.03 -20.71
N CYS A 20 7.87 -4.00 -19.88
CA CYS A 20 8.34 -4.06 -18.51
C CYS A 20 7.35 -4.91 -17.72
N ASP A 21 7.44 -6.23 -17.92
CA ASP A 21 7.08 -7.18 -16.89
C ASP A 21 8.08 -7.01 -15.75
N GLY A 22 7.63 -6.28 -14.75
CA GLY A 22 8.36 -6.09 -13.51
C GLY A 22 7.34 -5.77 -12.47
N GLN A 23 7.33 -6.55 -11.40
CA GLN A 23 6.65 -6.24 -10.15
C GLN A 23 7.12 -4.89 -9.62
N ALA A 24 6.58 -3.82 -10.20
CA ALA A 24 6.77 -2.48 -9.73
C ALA A 24 5.97 -2.39 -8.43
N MET A 25 6.62 -2.69 -7.31
CA MET A 25 6.30 -1.99 -6.08
C MET A 25 6.29 -0.51 -6.47
N SER A 26 5.09 0.04 -6.51
CA SER A 26 4.83 1.43 -6.85
C SER A 26 5.84 2.31 -6.12
N ARG A 27 6.52 3.22 -6.85
CA ARG A 27 7.45 4.22 -6.31
C ARG A 27 6.82 5.15 -5.24
N HIS A 28 5.57 4.92 -4.87
CA HIS A 28 4.80 5.71 -3.92
C HIS A 28 4.91 5.23 -2.47
N HIS A 29 5.42 4.02 -2.20
CA HIS A 29 5.52 3.46 -0.84
C HIS A 29 6.91 2.92 -0.55
N ASP A 30 7.28 2.91 0.73
CA ASP A 30 8.60 2.52 1.22
C ASP A 30 8.58 1.07 1.77
N GLY A 31 7.45 0.57 2.26
CA GLY A 31 7.31 -0.78 2.79
C GLY A 31 5.94 -1.42 2.52
N GLU A 32 5.79 -2.69 2.88
CA GLU A 32 4.51 -3.39 2.83
C GLU A 32 3.74 -3.15 4.13
N ALA A 33 2.44 -2.81 4.03
CA ALA A 33 1.58 -2.88 5.21
C ALA A 33 1.21 -4.33 5.51
N ARG A 34 0.87 -4.63 6.76
CA ARG A 34 0.35 -5.94 7.19
C ARG A 34 -1.11 -5.79 7.57
N VAL A 35 -1.90 -6.76 7.16
CA VAL A 35 -3.33 -6.82 7.49
C VAL A 35 -3.68 -8.25 7.86
N TRP A 36 -4.32 -8.44 9.01
CA TRP A 36 -4.71 -9.76 9.52
C TRP A 36 -5.92 -9.66 10.44
N ILE A 37 -6.51 -10.80 10.80
CA ILE A 37 -7.61 -10.85 11.77
C ILE A 37 -7.07 -11.26 13.14
N ARG A 38 -7.43 -10.52 14.18
CA ARG A 38 -7.14 -10.84 15.58
C ARG A 38 -8.43 -10.71 16.38
N ASN A 39 -8.85 -11.80 17.04
CA ASN A 39 -10.08 -11.83 17.85
C ASN A 39 -11.33 -11.33 17.09
N GLY A 40 -11.47 -11.68 15.81
CA GLY A 40 -12.60 -11.24 14.97
C GLY A 40 -12.47 -9.83 14.38
N THR A 41 -11.45 -9.06 14.77
CA THR A 41 -11.23 -7.67 14.32
C THR A 41 -10.12 -7.60 13.26
N LEU A 42 -10.27 -6.68 12.30
CA LEU A 42 -9.25 -6.36 11.31
C LEU A 42 -8.12 -5.53 11.94
N CYS A 43 -6.94 -6.14 12.07
CA CYS A 43 -5.70 -5.47 12.45
C CYS A 43 -4.98 -4.91 11.23
N ILE A 44 -4.46 -3.70 11.35
CA ILE A 44 -3.62 -3.04 10.36
C ILE A 44 -2.29 -2.69 11.04
N GLY A 45 -1.18 -3.01 10.37
CA GLY A 45 0.17 -2.77 10.87
C GLY A 45 1.17 -2.60 9.72
N ALA A 46 2.45 -2.55 10.05
CA ALA A 46 3.53 -2.42 9.09
C ALA A 46 4.36 -3.71 8.98
N GLY A 47 4.95 -3.94 7.81
CA GLY A 47 5.98 -4.95 7.61
C GLY A 47 7.24 -4.62 8.39
N GLU A 48 8.07 -5.62 8.67
CA GLU A 48 9.27 -5.49 9.50
C GLU A 48 10.29 -4.50 8.94
N THR A 49 10.30 -4.30 7.63
CA THR A 49 11.27 -3.46 6.94
C THR A 49 10.63 -2.50 5.96
N TYR A 50 11.31 -1.38 5.70
CA TYR A 50 11.00 -0.43 4.65
C TYR A 50 12.28 0.07 3.97
N GLU A 51 12.15 0.49 2.73
CA GLU A 51 13.21 1.10 1.94
C GLU A 51 13.45 2.52 2.40
N VAL A 52 14.72 2.90 2.52
CA VAL A 52 15.09 4.27 2.84
C VAL A 52 15.93 4.88 1.73
N SER A 53 15.46 6.01 1.22
CA SER A 53 16.10 6.75 0.13
C SER A 53 17.48 7.27 0.54
N GLY A 54 18.47 7.09 -0.33
CA GLY A 54 19.86 7.55 -0.18
C GLY A 54 20.69 7.20 -1.43
N PHE A 55 22.00 7.47 -1.40
CA PHE A 55 22.92 7.12 -2.51
C PHE A 55 22.93 5.62 -2.86
N PHE A 56 22.51 4.77 -1.93
CA PHE A 56 22.16 3.37 -2.15
C PHE A 56 20.84 3.10 -1.42
N SER A 57 19.84 2.53 -2.08
CA SER A 57 18.63 2.05 -1.39
C SER A 57 19.03 1.02 -0.35
N ARG A 58 18.58 1.20 0.88
CA ARG A 58 18.83 0.26 1.98
C ARG A 58 17.51 -0.02 2.68
N LYS A 59 17.33 -1.26 3.12
CA LYS A 59 16.25 -1.64 4.02
C LYS A 59 16.60 -1.25 5.44
N ALA A 60 15.66 -0.65 6.15
CA ALA A 60 15.71 -0.42 7.58
C ALA A 60 14.61 -1.22 8.28
N HIS A 61 14.85 -1.65 9.51
CA HIS A 61 13.86 -2.32 10.36
C HIS A 61 13.05 -1.30 11.15
N ILE A 62 11.74 -1.48 11.25
CA ILE A 62 10.86 -0.55 11.96
C ILE A 62 11.15 -0.53 13.47
N ASP A 63 11.40 -1.70 14.07
CA ASP A 63 11.68 -1.86 15.50
C ASP A 63 13.00 -1.19 15.94
N GLN A 64 13.91 -0.93 14.99
CA GLN A 64 15.22 -0.35 15.25
C GLN A 64 15.29 1.14 14.95
N ASN A 65 14.27 1.72 14.33
CA ASN A 65 14.38 3.04 13.75
C ASN A 65 13.28 4.02 14.16
N GLN A 66 12.54 3.70 15.23
CA GLN A 66 11.50 4.54 15.84
C GLN A 66 10.57 5.14 14.78
N VAL A 67 9.82 4.26 14.12
CA VAL A 67 8.89 4.67 13.06
C VAL A 67 7.58 5.12 13.71
N GLU A 68 7.31 6.42 13.68
CA GLU A 68 6.10 7.02 14.24
C GLU A 68 5.05 7.19 13.14
N LEU A 69 3.90 6.53 13.31
CA LEU A 69 2.75 6.73 12.43
C LEU A 69 2.27 8.17 12.57
N TYR A 70 1.67 8.78 11.55
CA TYR A 70 0.92 10.03 11.70
C TYR A 70 -0.40 10.05 10.92
N ALA A 71 -0.62 9.09 10.01
CA ALA A 71 -1.90 8.88 9.37
C ALA A 71 -2.13 7.42 8.98
N ILE A 72 -3.38 6.99 9.06
CA ILE A 72 -3.88 5.72 8.57
C ILE A 72 -5.07 5.97 7.65
N GLN A 73 -5.06 5.35 6.47
CA GLN A 73 -6.14 5.41 5.51
C GLN A 73 -6.54 4.00 5.10
N VAL A 74 -7.85 3.76 5.05
CA VAL A 74 -8.43 2.53 4.51
C VAL A 74 -9.43 2.89 3.43
N ASN A 75 -9.20 2.32 2.25
CA ASN A 75 -9.96 2.61 1.04
C ASN A 75 -10.55 1.33 0.47
N ARG A 76 -11.71 1.48 -0.18
CA ARG A 76 -12.16 0.62 -1.27
C ARG A 76 -11.80 1.32 -2.59
N PRO A 77 -11.74 0.61 -3.75
CA PRO A 77 -11.27 1.18 -5.01
C PRO A 77 -11.89 2.53 -5.44
N SER A 78 -13.11 2.83 -5.00
CA SER A 78 -13.84 4.06 -5.34
C SER A 78 -14.22 4.94 -4.14
N THR A 79 -13.87 4.54 -2.91
CA THR A 79 -14.29 5.30 -1.72
C THR A 79 -13.38 5.05 -0.53
N GLN A 80 -13.03 6.13 0.16
CA GLN A 80 -12.36 6.06 1.45
C GLN A 80 -13.36 5.67 2.52
N VAL A 81 -13.04 4.63 3.29
CA VAL A 81 -13.94 4.06 4.31
C VAL A 81 -13.50 4.36 5.73
N TRP A 82 -12.25 4.80 5.93
CA TRP A 82 -11.75 5.26 7.22
C TRP A 82 -10.48 6.07 7.00
N GLU A 83 -10.34 7.17 7.74
CA GLU A 83 -9.11 7.92 7.85
C GLU A 83 -8.98 8.50 9.24
N ALA A 84 -7.83 8.28 9.84
CA ALA A 84 -7.44 8.95 11.06
C ALA A 84 -6.02 9.50 10.90
N SER A 85 -5.79 10.73 11.37
CA SER A 85 -4.48 11.36 11.32
C SER A 85 -4.27 12.30 12.51
N THR A 86 -3.01 12.59 12.82
CA THR A 86 -2.68 13.65 13.78
C THR A 86 -3.13 15.01 13.25
N PRO A 87 -3.74 15.87 14.08
CA PRO A 87 -4.14 17.20 13.67
C PRO A 87 -2.96 18.04 13.16
N PRO A 88 -3.18 18.96 12.20
CA PRO A 88 -2.17 19.89 11.75
C PRO A 88 -1.53 20.66 12.93
N GLY A 89 -0.20 20.75 12.95
CA GLY A 89 0.53 21.43 14.03
C GLY A 89 0.88 20.54 15.22
N THR A 90 0.44 19.27 15.23
CA THR A 90 0.92 18.27 16.19
C THR A 90 2.32 17.82 15.78
N LEU A 91 3.30 17.94 16.68
CA LEU A 91 4.72 17.74 16.38
C LEU A 91 5.13 16.26 16.25
N SER A 92 4.36 15.34 16.82
CA SER A 92 4.57 13.89 16.70
C SER A 92 3.28 13.15 17.04
N SER A 93 3.12 11.95 16.51
CA SER A 93 2.13 11.03 17.05
C SER A 93 2.78 10.20 18.16
N ASN A 94 1.95 9.75 19.10
CA ASN A 94 2.41 8.85 20.16
C ASN A 94 2.42 7.38 19.72
N LEU A 95 2.03 7.07 18.47
CA LEU A 95 1.94 5.71 17.97
C LEU A 95 3.22 5.33 17.22
N GLN A 96 4.15 4.73 17.95
CA GLN A 96 5.30 4.06 17.37
C GLN A 96 4.90 2.70 16.78
N LEU A 97 5.16 2.51 15.49
CA LEU A 97 4.98 1.24 14.80
C LEU A 97 6.09 0.25 15.20
N GLN A 98 5.66 -0.95 15.55
CA GLN A 98 6.47 -2.14 15.73
C GLN A 98 5.97 -3.26 14.81
N SER A 99 6.79 -4.29 14.62
CA SER A 99 6.46 -5.43 13.75
C SER A 99 5.20 -6.19 14.14
N ASP A 100 4.76 -6.08 15.40
CA ASP A 100 3.56 -6.71 15.96
C ASP A 100 2.40 -5.73 16.22
N THR A 101 2.57 -4.44 15.90
CA THR A 101 1.56 -3.41 16.16
C THR A 101 0.28 -3.71 15.41
N CYS A 102 -0.82 -3.92 16.16
CA CYS A 102 -2.17 -4.03 15.63
C CYS A 102 -2.93 -2.73 15.89
N ILE A 103 -3.20 -2.00 14.81
CA ILE A 103 -4.18 -0.92 14.80
C ILE A 103 -5.51 -1.54 14.40
N GLU A 104 -6.41 -1.67 15.35
CA GLU A 104 -7.74 -2.22 15.09
C GLU A 104 -8.56 -1.24 14.24
N TYR A 105 -9.18 -1.75 13.18
CA TYR A 105 -9.98 -0.94 12.26
C TYR A 105 -11.06 -0.15 12.99
N GLY A 106 -11.03 1.17 12.81
CA GLY A 106 -12.03 2.10 13.36
C GLY A 106 -11.93 2.34 14.87
N GLN A 107 -10.96 1.73 15.56
CA GLN A 107 -10.72 2.06 16.96
C GLN A 107 -10.04 3.44 17.08
N PRO A 108 -10.39 4.25 18.10
CA PRO A 108 -9.71 5.51 18.36
C PRO A 108 -8.22 5.31 18.60
N ILE A 109 -7.39 6.12 17.95
CA ILE A 109 -5.96 6.18 18.19
C ILE A 109 -5.69 7.45 19.00
N ALA A 110 -4.95 7.32 20.11
CA ALA A 110 -4.62 8.47 20.94
C ALA A 110 -3.90 9.55 20.12
N SER A 111 -4.36 10.80 20.24
CA SER A 111 -3.84 11.97 19.50
C SER A 111 -4.21 12.04 18.01
N TYR A 112 -5.10 11.17 17.53
CA TYR A 112 -5.61 11.21 16.15
C TYR A 112 -7.05 11.70 16.12
N GLU A 113 -7.39 12.37 15.02
CA GLU A 113 -8.76 12.73 14.67
C GLU A 113 -9.21 11.93 13.45
N ASN A 114 -10.46 11.46 13.47
CA ASN A 114 -11.06 10.83 12.31
C ASN A 114 -11.41 11.91 11.27
N GLN A 115 -10.67 11.94 10.16
CA GLN A 115 -10.99 12.77 9.00
C GLN A 115 -12.15 12.17 8.20
N VAL A 116 -12.17 10.83 8.12
CA VAL A 116 -13.28 10.05 7.58
C VAL A 116 -13.66 9.00 8.63
N PRO A 117 -14.87 9.08 9.23
CA PRO A 117 -15.32 8.09 10.20
C PRO A 117 -15.33 6.66 9.62
N PRO A 118 -15.01 5.64 10.44
CA PRO A 118 -14.98 4.26 9.97
C PRO A 118 -16.37 3.80 9.53
N GLN A 119 -16.46 3.29 8.30
CA GLN A 119 -17.67 2.68 7.76
C GLN A 119 -17.74 1.19 8.09
N LYS A 120 -18.95 0.61 8.04
CA LYS A 120 -19.12 -0.83 8.22
C LYS A 120 -18.35 -1.61 7.13
N LEU A 121 -17.50 -2.54 7.57
CA LEU A 121 -16.80 -3.45 6.67
C LEU A 121 -17.77 -4.42 6.00
N LYS A 122 -17.47 -4.77 4.75
CA LYS A 122 -18.19 -5.77 3.95
C LYS A 122 -17.18 -6.56 3.12
N PRO A 123 -17.52 -7.75 2.60
CA PRO A 123 -16.65 -8.45 1.67
C PRO A 123 -16.32 -7.61 0.45
N ASP A 124 -15.04 -7.30 0.24
CA ASP A 124 -14.57 -6.49 -0.88
C ASP A 124 -13.03 -6.50 -0.96
N ILE A 125 -12.49 -5.85 -1.98
CA ILE A 125 -11.09 -5.46 -2.05
C ILE A 125 -10.90 -4.14 -1.30
N TYR A 126 -9.88 -4.10 -0.46
CA TYR A 126 -9.49 -2.94 0.31
C TYR A 126 -8.01 -2.61 0.10
N GLU A 127 -7.68 -1.37 0.39
CA GLU A 127 -6.33 -0.82 0.39
C GLU A 127 -6.10 -0.15 1.73
N VAL A 128 -4.95 -0.41 2.34
CA VAL A 128 -4.48 0.34 3.50
C VAL A 128 -3.23 1.12 3.15
N LEU A 129 -3.14 2.34 3.67
CA LEU A 129 -1.96 3.18 3.63
C LEU A 129 -1.66 3.63 5.06
N LEU A 130 -0.46 3.32 5.54
CA LEU A 130 0.11 3.85 6.76
C LEU A 130 1.16 4.89 6.37
N GLN A 131 1.00 6.11 6.84
CA GLN A 131 1.99 7.17 6.65
C GLN A 131 2.71 7.39 7.96
N ALA A 132 4.01 7.16 7.94
CA ALA A 132 4.89 7.30 9.09
C ALA A 132 6.18 8.04 8.73
N GLY A 133 6.88 8.50 9.76
CA GLY A 133 8.23 9.04 9.69
C GLY A 133 9.13 8.32 10.67
N ASP A 134 10.43 8.25 10.39
CA ASP A 134 11.40 7.70 11.33
C ASP A 134 12.10 8.77 12.18
N GLN A 135 12.91 8.36 13.16
CA GLN A 135 13.69 9.28 14.02
C GLN A 135 14.61 10.27 13.28
N LYS A 136 14.90 10.05 11.99
CA LYS A 136 15.69 10.95 11.14
C LYS A 136 14.79 11.81 10.26
N ASN A 137 13.49 11.85 10.55
CA ASN A 137 12.45 12.51 9.78
C ASN A 137 12.39 12.05 8.32
N ARG A 138 12.75 10.78 8.05
CA ARG A 138 12.64 10.18 6.72
C ARG A 138 11.26 9.53 6.59
N ARG A 139 10.70 9.61 5.37
CA ARG A 139 9.42 8.99 5.03
C ARG A 139 9.49 7.47 5.21
N ALA A 140 8.44 6.89 5.80
CA ALA A 140 8.23 5.46 5.92
C ALA A 140 6.75 5.15 5.63
N TRP A 141 6.37 5.06 4.36
CA TRP A 141 4.99 4.78 3.95
C TRP A 141 4.79 3.30 3.66
N PHE A 142 3.74 2.71 4.22
CA PHE A 142 3.43 1.28 4.05
C PHE A 142 2.09 1.09 3.37
N TYR A 143 2.05 0.19 2.40
CA TYR A 143 0.84 -0.05 1.62
C TYR A 143 0.55 -1.53 1.47
N LYS A 144 -0.74 -1.91 1.48
CA LYS A 144 -1.20 -3.23 1.08
C LYS A 144 -2.58 -3.14 0.46
N ARG A 145 -2.77 -3.84 -0.66
CA ARG A 145 -4.09 -4.18 -1.19
C ARG A 145 -4.43 -5.62 -0.79
N PHE A 146 -5.63 -5.85 -0.28
CA PHE A 146 -6.06 -7.15 0.23
C PHE A 146 -7.54 -7.38 -0.03
N CYS A 147 -7.97 -8.63 0.06
CA CYS A 147 -9.37 -9.00 0.09
C CYS A 147 -9.81 -9.24 1.51
N LEU A 148 -10.90 -8.59 1.90
CA LEU A 148 -11.67 -8.93 3.09
C LEU A 148 -12.82 -9.82 2.66
N ILE A 149 -12.98 -10.98 3.31
CA ILE A 149 -14.04 -11.94 3.02
C ILE A 149 -14.68 -12.43 4.32
N GLY A 150 -15.93 -12.88 4.24
CA GLY A 150 -16.70 -13.34 5.41
C GLY A 150 -17.69 -12.30 5.91
N GLU A 151 -17.92 -12.26 7.21
CA GLU A 151 -18.84 -11.32 7.84
C GLU A 151 -18.36 -10.98 9.26
N ALA A 152 -19.13 -10.15 9.97
CA ALA A 152 -18.81 -9.77 11.35
C ALA A 152 -18.50 -11.03 12.19
N ASP A 153 -17.43 -10.97 12.99
CA ASP A 153 -16.92 -12.07 13.83
C ASP A 153 -16.32 -13.28 13.08
N ASN A 154 -16.46 -13.34 11.75
CA ASN A 154 -15.90 -14.41 10.90
C ASN A 154 -15.16 -13.85 9.68
N TRP A 155 -14.41 -12.78 9.88
CA TRP A 155 -13.59 -12.18 8.84
C TRP A 155 -12.37 -13.03 8.53
N SER A 156 -11.91 -12.98 7.29
CA SER A 156 -10.55 -13.39 6.92
C SER A 156 -9.96 -12.48 5.85
N VAL A 157 -8.64 -12.45 5.80
CA VAL A 157 -7.85 -11.63 4.88
C VAL A 157 -7.19 -12.55 3.86
N ARG A 158 -7.24 -12.17 2.59
CA ARG A 158 -6.51 -12.83 1.49
C ARG A 158 -5.73 -11.82 0.69
N ASP A 159 -4.71 -12.29 -0.02
CA ASP A 159 -3.99 -11.46 -0.97
C ASP A 159 -4.92 -11.05 -2.13
N ALA A 160 -4.87 -9.77 -2.49
CA ALA A 160 -5.39 -9.29 -3.76
C ALA A 160 -4.29 -9.38 -4.80
N VAL A 161 -4.60 -9.96 -5.95
CA VAL A 161 -3.67 -10.08 -7.09
C VAL A 161 -4.19 -9.29 -8.26
N ARG A 162 -3.28 -8.61 -8.96
CA ARG A 162 -3.60 -7.92 -10.20
C ARG A 162 -3.85 -8.96 -11.28
N ILE A 163 -4.90 -8.77 -12.08
CA ILE A 163 -5.13 -9.60 -13.26
C ILE A 163 -4.13 -9.17 -14.34
N GLU A 164 -3.36 -10.13 -14.86
CA GLU A 164 -2.35 -9.89 -15.89
C GLU A 164 -2.93 -9.11 -17.07
N ASN A 165 -2.17 -8.15 -17.59
CA ASN A 165 -2.55 -7.29 -18.72
C ASN A 165 -3.81 -6.42 -18.49
N THR A 166 -4.26 -6.27 -17.24
CA THR A 166 -5.38 -5.38 -16.91
C THR A 166 -5.01 -4.41 -15.78
N HIS A 167 -5.91 -3.46 -15.47
CA HIS A 167 -5.85 -2.62 -14.27
C HIS A 167 -6.72 -3.17 -13.13
N GLU A 168 -7.25 -4.37 -13.29
CA GLU A 168 -8.20 -4.97 -12.36
C GLU A 168 -7.50 -5.83 -11.30
N TRP A 169 -8.15 -5.93 -10.16
CA TRP A 169 -7.70 -6.71 -9.01
C TRP A 169 -8.75 -7.76 -8.68
N ARG A 170 -8.28 -8.92 -8.25
CA ARG A 170 -9.13 -10.01 -7.77
C ARG A 170 -8.54 -10.63 -6.52
N CYS A 171 -9.39 -11.31 -5.76
CA CYS A 171 -8.92 -12.12 -4.66
C CYS A 171 -8.16 -13.33 -5.18
N LYS A 172 -7.00 -13.61 -4.57
CA LYS A 172 -6.26 -14.84 -4.81
C LYS A 172 -7.17 -16.02 -4.45
N LEU A 173 -7.35 -16.92 -5.41
CA LEU A 173 -8.10 -18.17 -5.19
C LEU A 173 -7.31 -19.04 -4.22
N LEU A 174 -8.02 -19.83 -3.42
CA LEU A 174 -7.37 -20.88 -2.65
C LEU A 174 -6.73 -21.87 -3.63
N PRO A 175 -5.54 -22.41 -3.34
CA PRO A 175 -5.02 -23.54 -4.10
C PRO A 175 -6.07 -24.65 -4.07
N THR A 176 -6.48 -25.12 -5.24
CA THR A 176 -7.27 -26.36 -5.32
C THR A 176 -6.36 -27.50 -4.84
N PRO A 177 -6.80 -28.34 -3.90
CA PRO A 177 -6.00 -29.46 -3.40
C PRO A 177 -5.66 -30.47 -4.51
#